data_AF-X1F4Q2-F1
#
_entry.id   AF-X1F4Q2-F1
#
_cell.length_a   1.000
_cell.length_b   1.000
_cell.length_c   1.000
_cell.angle_alpha   90.00
_cell.angle_beta   90.00
_cell.angle_gamma   90.00
#
_symmetry.space_group_name_H-M   'P 1'
#
loop_
_entity.id
_entity.type
_entity.pdbx_description
1 polymer ?
#
loop_
_entity_poly.entity_id
_entity_poly.type
_entity_poly.pdbx_seq_one_letter_code
_entity_poly.pdbx_strand_id
1 'polypeptide(L)'
;KGLRDEKKFENGEPIAGREPRLFIGAVTNPFAEPTEHEVIRLGEKVAAGADFMQTQSVYHIKKFERWMEMVWEGELPKKVKILAGITPLKSVAIARYMKTKLSGVDVPDELIERLRKATTREQVRKEGIKIAVETINSLKEIEGVAGIHIMAIEWEEVVPEICEASGLYPRTSLEELGRQ
;
A
#
# COMPACT_ATOMS: atom_id res chain seq x y z
N LYS A 1 15.87 -17.50 0.99
CA LYS A 1 16.30 -18.30 -0.19
C LYS A 1 16.31 -19.80 0.10
N GLY A 2 17.02 -20.29 1.12
CA GLY A 2 17.07 -21.73 1.46
C GLY A 2 15.71 -22.45 1.55
N LEU A 3 14.82 -22.03 2.45
CA LEU A 3 13.55 -22.74 2.68
C LEU A 3 12.58 -22.68 1.48
N ARG A 4 12.34 -21.48 0.94
CA ARG A 4 11.36 -21.25 -0.13
C ARG A 4 11.88 -21.64 -1.52
N ASP A 5 13.10 -21.21 -1.85
CA ASP A 5 13.62 -21.27 -3.23
C ASP A 5 14.43 -22.55 -3.46
N GLU A 6 15.20 -22.98 -2.44
CA GLU A 6 16.05 -24.17 -2.54
C GLU A 6 15.42 -25.43 -1.94
N LYS A 7 14.26 -25.29 -1.27
CA LYS A 7 13.52 -26.38 -0.61
C LYS A 7 14.38 -27.12 0.43
N LYS A 8 15.16 -26.36 1.20
CA LYS A 8 16.06 -26.88 2.25
C LYS A 8 15.80 -26.23 3.60
N PHE A 9 15.95 -27.00 4.66
CA PHE A 9 16.04 -26.45 6.01
C PHE A 9 17.34 -25.66 6.21
N GLU A 10 17.42 -24.89 7.30
CA GLU A 10 18.63 -24.11 7.62
C GLU A 10 19.87 -24.98 7.84
N ASN A 11 19.69 -26.23 8.26
CA ASN A 11 20.77 -27.22 8.37
C ASN A 11 21.26 -27.77 7.01
N GLY A 12 20.67 -27.33 5.90
CA GLY A 12 21.01 -27.74 4.53
C GLY A 12 20.31 -29.02 4.06
N GLU A 13 19.56 -29.70 4.91
CA GLU A 13 18.82 -30.91 4.53
C GLU A 13 17.66 -30.56 3.60
N PRO A 14 17.42 -31.37 2.55
CA PRO A 14 16.26 -31.19 1.69
C PRO A 14 14.97 -31.43 2.48
N ILE A 15 13.94 -30.63 2.20
CA ILE A 15 12.62 -30.83 2.78
C ILE A 15 12.02 -32.10 2.21
N ALA A 16 11.78 -33.09 3.06
CA ALA A 16 11.04 -34.29 2.69
C ALA A 16 9.53 -33.97 2.60
N GLY A 17 8.90 -34.35 1.47
CA GLY A 17 7.48 -34.13 1.25
C GLY A 17 7.16 -32.81 0.55
N ARG A 18 6.05 -32.17 0.92
CA ARG A 18 5.55 -30.96 0.25
C ARG A 18 6.30 -29.72 0.73
N GLU A 19 6.90 -29.00 -0.21
CA GLU A 19 7.63 -27.77 0.05
C GLU A 19 6.72 -26.58 0.39
N PRO A 20 7.19 -25.63 1.22
CA PRO A 20 6.46 -24.40 1.50
C PRO A 20 6.46 -23.48 0.28
N ARG A 21 5.28 -23.07 -0.16
CA ARG A 21 5.08 -22.08 -1.23
C ARG A 21 4.70 -20.74 -0.61
N LEU A 22 5.71 -19.96 -0.27
CA LEU A 22 5.55 -18.66 0.39
C LEU A 22 5.56 -17.53 -0.64
N PHE A 23 4.72 -16.52 -0.43
CA PHE A 23 4.77 -15.25 -1.15
C PHE A 23 5.17 -14.17 -0.13
N ILE A 24 6.42 -13.76 -0.16
CA ILE A 24 7.07 -13.00 0.91
C ILE A 24 6.76 -11.51 0.75
N GLY A 25 6.15 -10.92 1.76
CA GLY A 25 5.90 -9.48 1.83
C GLY A 25 6.97 -8.74 2.62
N ALA A 26 7.22 -7.50 2.25
CA ALA A 26 7.98 -6.55 3.05
C ALA A 26 7.31 -5.16 3.04
N VAL A 27 7.77 -4.27 3.93
CA VAL A 27 7.25 -2.89 4.02
C VAL A 27 8.21 -1.89 3.40
N THR A 28 7.69 -0.81 2.83
CA THR A 28 8.45 0.35 2.34
C THR A 28 7.75 1.64 2.71
N ASN A 29 8.50 2.72 2.87
CA ASN A 29 7.94 4.03 3.13
C ASN A 29 8.30 5.02 2.02
N PRO A 30 7.34 5.38 1.14
CA PRO A 30 7.61 6.31 0.04
C PRO A 30 7.81 7.76 0.48
N PHE A 31 7.61 8.08 1.77
CA PHE A 31 7.69 9.44 2.32
C PHE A 31 8.77 9.61 3.40
N ALA A 32 9.60 8.60 3.64
CA ALA A 32 10.72 8.75 4.55
C ALA A 32 11.91 9.40 3.81
N GLU A 33 12.56 10.34 4.48
CA GLU A 33 13.68 11.09 3.90
C GLU A 33 15.04 10.57 4.42
N PRO A 34 16.08 10.52 3.57
CA PRO A 34 16.06 10.82 2.13
C PRO A 34 15.33 9.76 1.31
N THR A 35 14.46 10.17 0.41
CA THR A 35 13.58 9.27 -0.37
C THR A 35 14.38 8.26 -1.21
N GLU A 36 15.54 8.64 -1.73
CA GLU A 36 16.43 7.77 -2.51
C GLU A 36 16.92 6.57 -1.70
N HIS A 37 17.17 6.77 -0.40
CA HIS A 37 17.61 5.68 0.49
C HIS A 37 16.51 4.63 0.66
N GLU A 38 15.24 5.03 0.65
CA GLU A 38 14.13 4.08 0.73
C GLU A 38 13.98 3.24 -0.53
N VAL A 39 14.30 3.80 -1.70
CA VAL A 39 14.35 3.03 -2.96
C VAL A 39 15.49 2.01 -2.94
N ILE A 40 16.66 2.40 -2.44
CA ILE A 40 17.80 1.48 -2.25
C ILE A 40 17.40 0.33 -1.31
N ARG A 41 16.82 0.65 -0.14
CA ARG A 41 16.33 -0.36 0.83
C ARG A 41 15.24 -1.25 0.24
N LEU A 42 14.36 -0.72 -0.60
CA LEU A 42 13.39 -1.52 -1.34
C LEU A 42 14.13 -2.53 -2.22
N GLY A 43 15.11 -2.08 -3.01
CA GLY A 43 15.95 -2.95 -3.84
C GLY A 43 16.66 -4.05 -3.05
N GLU A 44 17.21 -3.72 -1.87
CA GLU A 44 17.83 -4.71 -0.97
C GLU A 44 16.82 -5.77 -0.50
N LYS A 45 15.60 -5.37 -0.13
CA LYS A 45 14.51 -6.29 0.26
C LYS A 45 14.08 -7.18 -0.90
N VAL A 46 14.00 -6.64 -2.11
CA VAL A 46 13.74 -7.42 -3.33
C VAL A 46 14.87 -8.43 -3.57
N ALA A 47 16.13 -8.02 -3.47
CA ALA A 47 17.29 -8.90 -3.62
C ALA A 47 17.34 -10.01 -2.55
N ALA A 48 16.84 -9.72 -1.34
CA ALA A 48 16.67 -10.70 -0.26
C ALA A 48 15.53 -11.70 -0.52
N GLY A 49 14.60 -11.37 -1.42
CA GLY A 49 13.56 -12.28 -1.91
C GLY A 49 12.12 -11.82 -1.65
N ALA A 50 11.86 -10.54 -1.35
CA ALA A 50 10.49 -10.03 -1.26
C ALA A 50 9.77 -10.12 -2.61
N ASP A 51 8.56 -10.68 -2.61
CA ASP A 51 7.70 -10.82 -3.79
C ASP A 51 6.67 -9.67 -3.91
N PHE A 52 6.33 -9.03 -2.78
CA PHE A 52 5.54 -7.80 -2.76
C PHE A 52 5.98 -6.83 -1.66
N MET A 53 5.68 -5.55 -1.88
CA MET A 53 5.88 -4.46 -0.94
C MET A 53 4.53 -3.88 -0.54
N GLN A 54 4.31 -3.66 0.75
CA GLN A 54 3.24 -2.79 1.25
C GLN A 54 3.82 -1.44 1.61
N THR A 55 3.24 -0.38 1.06
CA THR A 55 3.65 0.98 1.40
C THR A 55 2.96 1.44 2.70
N GLN A 56 3.54 2.44 3.36
CA GLN A 56 2.79 3.25 4.31
C GLN A 56 1.63 4.00 3.60
N SER A 57 0.70 4.56 4.39
CA SER A 57 -0.48 5.26 3.88
C SER A 57 -0.10 6.42 2.96
N VAL A 58 -0.63 6.40 1.75
CA VAL A 58 -0.44 7.43 0.73
C VAL A 58 -1.59 8.42 0.81
N TYR A 59 -1.27 9.69 1.10
CA TYR A 59 -2.22 10.80 0.98
C TYR A 59 -1.72 11.89 0.03
N HIS A 60 -0.41 11.97 -0.17
CA HIS A 60 0.20 12.94 -1.07
C HIS A 60 0.55 12.30 -2.42
N ILE A 61 -0.43 12.21 -3.32
CA ILE A 61 -0.32 11.51 -4.62
C ILE A 61 0.93 11.92 -5.41
N LYS A 62 1.18 13.22 -5.58
CA LYS A 62 2.33 13.71 -6.36
C LYS A 62 3.70 13.26 -5.83
N LYS A 63 3.83 13.13 -4.51
CA LYS A 63 5.08 12.64 -3.90
C LYS A 63 5.22 11.14 -4.11
N PHE A 64 4.11 10.42 -4.04
CA PHE A 64 4.08 9.00 -4.35
C PHE A 64 4.39 8.71 -5.83
N GLU A 65 3.86 9.50 -6.77
CA GLU A 65 4.21 9.43 -8.20
C GLU A 65 5.72 9.63 -8.40
N ARG A 66 6.29 10.68 -7.78
CA ARG A 66 7.74 10.93 -7.85
C ARG A 66 8.55 9.77 -7.26
N TRP A 67 8.09 9.18 -6.17
CA TRP A 67 8.73 7.99 -5.60
C TRP A 67 8.65 6.79 -6.56
N MET A 68 7.49 6.57 -7.19
CA MET A 68 7.30 5.50 -8.17
C MET A 68 8.19 5.68 -9.41
N GLU A 69 8.45 6.91 -9.85
CA GLU A 69 9.43 7.19 -10.91
C GLU A 69 10.82 6.63 -10.55
N MET A 70 11.30 6.91 -9.33
CA MET A 70 12.60 6.39 -8.85
C MET A 70 12.59 4.86 -8.70
N VAL A 71 11.46 4.28 -8.29
CA VAL A 71 11.28 2.83 -8.21
C VAL A 71 11.35 2.18 -9.61
N TRP A 72 10.80 2.86 -10.63
CA TRP A 72 10.89 2.46 -12.04
C TRP A 72 12.28 2.60 -12.64
N GLU A 73 13.03 3.64 -12.29
CA GLU A 73 14.44 3.79 -12.68
C GLU A 73 15.29 2.57 -12.25
N GLY A 74 14.96 1.96 -11.10
CA GLY A 74 15.57 0.70 -10.63
C GLY A 74 14.96 -0.57 -11.23
N GLU A 75 13.98 -0.45 -12.12
CA GLU A 75 13.17 -1.53 -12.71
C GLU A 75 12.51 -2.47 -11.67
N LEU A 76 12.28 -1.96 -10.46
CA LEU A 76 11.80 -2.77 -9.34
C LEU A 76 10.36 -3.28 -9.54
N PRO A 77 9.41 -2.55 -10.16
CA PRO A 77 8.06 -3.05 -10.38
C PRO A 77 8.00 -4.29 -11.31
N LYS A 78 9.05 -4.53 -12.11
CA LYS A 78 9.19 -5.76 -12.91
C LYS A 78 9.54 -6.99 -12.05
N LYS A 79 10.05 -6.77 -10.83
CA LYS A 79 10.59 -7.81 -9.93
C LYS A 79 9.74 -8.02 -8.68
N VAL A 80 9.00 -7.01 -8.24
CA VAL A 80 8.19 -7.03 -7.01
C VAL A 80 6.86 -6.33 -7.22
N LYS A 81 5.79 -6.82 -6.59
CA LYS A 81 4.47 -6.17 -6.64
C LYS A 81 4.39 -5.05 -5.60
N ILE A 82 4.03 -3.83 -6.01
CA ILE A 82 3.82 -2.72 -5.09
C ILE A 82 2.33 -2.60 -4.73
N LEU A 83 2.01 -2.74 -3.45
CA LEU A 83 0.68 -2.52 -2.91
C LEU A 83 0.64 -1.14 -2.22
N ALA A 84 -0.05 -0.19 -2.84
CA ALA A 84 -0.17 1.16 -2.31
C ALA A 84 -1.13 1.17 -1.10
N GLY A 85 -0.64 1.62 0.03
CA GLY A 85 -1.36 1.66 1.30
C GLY A 85 -2.31 2.85 1.40
N ILE A 86 -3.50 2.65 1.95
CA ILE A 86 -4.43 3.71 2.32
C ILE A 86 -5.07 3.41 3.67
N THR A 87 -5.10 4.40 4.55
CA THR A 87 -5.82 4.33 5.83
C THR A 87 -6.96 5.35 5.76
N PRO A 88 -8.23 4.93 5.82
CA PRO A 88 -9.35 5.87 5.76
C PRO A 88 -9.35 6.83 6.97
N LEU A 89 -9.56 8.13 6.72
CA LEU A 89 -9.50 9.15 7.75
C LEU A 89 -10.83 9.31 8.49
N LYS A 90 -11.01 8.61 9.62
CA LYS A 90 -12.27 8.60 10.39
C LYS A 90 -12.55 9.86 11.23
N SER A 91 -11.55 10.74 11.40
CA SER A 91 -11.74 12.02 12.09
C SER A 91 -10.63 13.03 11.79
N VAL A 92 -10.92 14.31 12.01
CA VAL A 92 -9.92 15.40 11.97
C VAL A 92 -8.79 15.17 12.98
N ALA A 93 -9.11 14.65 14.17
CA ALA A 93 -8.13 14.37 15.22
C ALA A 93 -7.12 13.31 14.77
N ILE A 94 -7.60 12.22 14.16
CA ILE A 94 -6.73 11.17 13.62
C ILE A 94 -5.89 11.70 12.47
N ALA A 95 -6.48 12.45 11.52
CA ALA A 95 -5.71 13.03 10.41
C ALA A 95 -4.56 13.94 10.91
N ARG A 96 -4.82 14.77 11.92
CA ARG A 96 -3.78 15.61 12.57
C ARG A 96 -2.73 14.78 13.32
N TYR A 97 -3.16 13.73 14.00
CA TYR A 97 -2.24 12.81 14.68
C TYR A 97 -1.31 12.13 13.66
N MET A 98 -1.86 11.58 12.58
CA MET A 98 -1.07 10.96 11.51
C MET A 98 -0.05 11.95 10.93
N LYS A 99 -0.47 13.19 10.64
CA LYS A 99 0.42 14.24 10.13
C LYS A 99 1.60 14.57 11.07
N THR A 100 1.35 14.62 12.38
CA THR A 100 2.28 15.23 13.34
C THR A 100 3.04 14.25 14.20
N LYS A 101 2.53 13.01 14.35
CA LYS A 101 3.05 12.01 15.27
C LYS A 101 3.51 10.73 14.58
N LEU A 102 3.02 10.41 13.39
CA LEU A 102 3.48 9.24 12.65
C LEU A 102 4.62 9.64 11.72
N SER A 103 5.82 9.19 12.06
CA SER A 103 6.99 9.37 11.21
C SER A 103 6.78 8.68 9.86
N GLY A 104 7.05 9.41 8.78
CA GLY A 104 6.93 8.90 7.43
C GLY A 104 5.49 8.69 6.95
N VAL A 105 4.55 9.49 7.48
CA VAL A 105 3.24 9.70 6.88
C VAL A 105 3.12 11.19 6.53
N ASP A 106 2.81 11.50 5.28
CA ASP A 106 2.58 12.87 4.84
C ASP A 106 1.10 13.09 4.51
N VAL A 107 0.39 13.83 5.37
CA VAL A 107 -1.03 14.19 5.19
C VAL A 107 -1.13 15.67 4.77
N PRO A 108 -1.60 15.97 3.54
CA PRO A 108 -1.83 17.34 3.09
C PRO A 108 -2.83 18.10 3.99
N ASP A 109 -2.58 19.39 4.23
CA ASP A 109 -3.49 20.24 5.02
C ASP A 109 -4.89 20.33 4.40
N GLU A 110 -4.97 20.26 3.07
CA GLU A 110 -6.24 20.28 2.35
C GLU A 110 -7.17 19.14 2.79
N LEU A 111 -6.66 17.93 3.01
CA LEU A 111 -7.48 16.79 3.45
C LEU A 111 -8.01 17.01 4.87
N ILE A 112 -7.18 17.61 5.74
CA ILE A 112 -7.58 17.95 7.11
C ILE A 112 -8.67 19.02 7.09
N GLU A 113 -8.53 20.04 6.25
CA GLU A 113 -9.52 21.11 6.12
C GLU A 113 -10.83 20.62 5.48
N ARG A 114 -10.78 19.66 4.54
CA ARG A 114 -11.98 18.98 4.02
C ARG A 114 -12.75 18.28 5.14
N LEU A 115 -12.06 17.48 5.96
CA LEU A 115 -12.68 16.82 7.12
C LEU A 115 -13.22 17.83 8.14
N ARG A 116 -12.56 18.97 8.32
CA ARG A 116 -12.99 20.02 9.26
C ARG A 116 -14.28 20.73 8.81
N LYS A 117 -14.50 20.85 7.49
CA LYS A 117 -15.74 21.42 6.93
C LYS A 117 -16.96 20.53 7.16
N ALA A 118 -16.77 19.24 7.45
CA ALA A 118 -17.85 18.34 7.85
C ALA A 118 -18.28 18.61 9.30
N THR A 119 -19.52 19.07 9.48
CA THR A 119 -20.02 19.56 10.79
C THR A 119 -20.65 18.47 11.67
N THR A 120 -20.95 17.30 11.11
CA THR A 120 -21.57 16.17 11.83
C THR A 120 -20.71 14.92 11.71
N ARG A 121 -20.86 13.99 12.66
CA ARG A 121 -20.13 12.71 12.63
C ARG A 121 -20.38 11.94 11.32
N GLU A 122 -21.60 11.99 10.81
CA GLU A 122 -21.97 11.33 9.57
C GLU A 122 -21.33 11.99 8.34
N GLN A 123 -21.25 13.32 8.30
CA GLN A 123 -20.52 14.01 7.24
C GLN A 123 -19.03 13.71 7.28
N VAL A 124 -18.42 13.61 8.47
CA VAL A 124 -17.00 13.26 8.63
C VAL A 124 -16.75 11.84 8.12
N ARG A 125 -17.63 10.89 8.48
CA ARG A 125 -17.58 9.50 7.95
C ARG A 125 -17.59 9.51 6.42
N LYS A 126 -18.59 10.16 5.81
CA LYS A 126 -18.73 10.23 4.34
C LYS A 126 -17.52 10.88 3.67
N GLU A 127 -17.01 11.97 4.23
CA GLU A 127 -15.84 12.66 3.67
C GLU A 127 -14.56 11.82 3.79
N GLY A 128 -14.36 11.11 4.91
CA GLY A 128 -13.23 10.20 5.08
C GLY A 128 -13.22 9.04 4.09
N ILE A 129 -14.40 8.45 3.84
CA ILE A 129 -14.58 7.41 2.81
C ILE A 129 -14.34 7.99 1.42
N LYS A 130 -14.90 9.18 1.12
CA LYS A 130 -14.71 9.86 -0.16
C LYS A 130 -13.23 10.13 -0.46
N ILE A 131 -12.47 10.64 0.52
CA ILE A 131 -11.02 10.87 0.39
C ILE A 131 -10.29 9.56 0.08
N ALA A 132 -10.65 8.45 0.76
CA ALA A 132 -10.04 7.15 0.52
C ALA A 132 -10.34 6.66 -0.91
N VAL A 133 -11.58 6.77 -1.38
CA VAL A 133 -11.99 6.37 -2.74
C VAL A 133 -11.27 7.21 -3.81
N GLU A 134 -11.22 8.54 -3.64
CA GLU A 134 -10.49 9.44 -4.55
C GLU A 134 -9.00 9.08 -4.62
N THR A 135 -8.40 8.81 -3.46
CA THR A 135 -6.99 8.42 -3.35
C THR A 135 -6.73 7.08 -4.03
N ILE A 136 -7.58 6.07 -3.79
CA ILE A 136 -7.50 4.76 -4.45
C ILE A 136 -7.59 4.91 -5.96
N ASN A 137 -8.53 5.70 -6.46
CA ASN A 137 -8.68 5.92 -7.89
C ASN A 137 -7.44 6.55 -8.49
N SER A 138 -6.83 7.56 -7.83
CA SER A 138 -5.53 8.09 -8.29
C SER A 138 -4.41 7.06 -8.25
N LEU A 139 -4.31 6.25 -7.19
CA LEU A 139 -3.27 5.23 -7.05
C LEU A 139 -3.35 4.13 -8.12
N LYS A 140 -4.56 3.76 -8.54
CA LYS A 140 -4.79 2.74 -9.59
C LYS A 140 -4.27 3.17 -10.95
N GLU A 141 -4.23 4.47 -11.22
CA GLU A 141 -3.73 5.02 -12.49
C GLU A 141 -2.19 5.12 -12.53
N ILE A 142 -1.51 4.90 -11.41
CA ILE A 142 -0.05 5.00 -11.33
C ILE A 142 0.58 3.68 -11.80
N GLU A 143 1.34 3.75 -12.89
CA GLU A 143 2.02 2.60 -13.46
C GLU A 143 2.94 1.93 -12.44
N GLY A 144 2.85 0.60 -12.32
CA GLY A 144 3.63 -0.21 -11.39
C GLY A 144 2.95 -0.45 -10.03
N VAL A 145 1.85 0.26 -9.72
CA VAL A 145 0.98 -0.11 -8.59
C VAL A 145 0.21 -1.37 -8.97
N ALA A 146 0.47 -2.47 -8.25
CA ALA A 146 -0.12 -3.78 -8.50
C ALA A 146 -1.43 -4.00 -7.74
N GLY A 147 -1.73 -3.15 -6.75
CA GLY A 147 -2.93 -3.26 -5.95
C GLY A 147 -2.96 -2.27 -4.79
N ILE A 148 -4.03 -2.33 -4.00
CA ILE A 148 -4.29 -1.43 -2.88
C ILE A 148 -4.29 -2.22 -1.58
N HIS A 149 -3.60 -1.70 -0.57
CA HIS A 149 -3.62 -2.22 0.80
C HIS A 149 -4.45 -1.27 1.69
N ILE A 150 -5.69 -1.65 1.99
CA ILE A 150 -6.58 -0.86 2.85
C ILE A 150 -6.34 -1.23 4.32
N MET A 151 -5.93 -0.25 5.12
CA MET A 151 -5.69 -0.38 6.55
C MET A 151 -6.82 0.32 7.33
N ALA A 152 -7.89 -0.40 7.62
CA ALA A 152 -9.09 0.14 8.27
C ALA A 152 -9.09 -0.09 9.80
N ILE A 153 -8.06 0.42 10.49
CA ILE A 153 -7.84 0.17 11.93
C ILE A 153 -9.03 0.65 12.77
N GLU A 154 -9.72 -0.29 13.42
CA GLU A 154 -10.93 -0.05 14.22
C GLU A 154 -12.00 0.72 13.41
N TRP A 155 -12.07 0.44 12.12
CA TRP A 155 -13.06 0.99 11.19
C TRP A 155 -13.33 0.02 10.02
N GLU A 156 -13.24 -1.28 10.30
CA GLU A 156 -13.28 -2.35 9.30
C GLU A 156 -14.63 -2.39 8.55
N GLU A 157 -15.70 -1.87 9.15
CA GLU A 157 -17.04 -1.86 8.57
C GLU A 157 -17.16 -0.96 7.33
N VAL A 158 -16.23 -0.04 7.09
CA VAL A 158 -16.23 0.81 5.87
C VAL A 158 -15.54 0.17 4.68
N VAL A 159 -14.82 -0.95 4.87
CA VAL A 159 -14.06 -1.58 3.79
C VAL A 159 -14.94 -2.01 2.62
N PRO A 160 -16.11 -2.65 2.80
CA PRO A 160 -16.98 -2.99 1.68
C PRO A 160 -17.42 -1.76 0.88
N GLU A 161 -17.84 -0.69 1.56
CA GLU A 161 -18.27 0.57 0.93
C GLU A 161 -17.14 1.20 0.11
N ILE A 162 -15.91 1.22 0.64
CA ILE A 162 -14.73 1.72 -0.09
C ILE A 162 -14.44 0.84 -1.31
N CYS A 163 -14.45 -0.49 -1.16
CA CYS A 163 -14.15 -1.41 -2.25
C CYS A 163 -15.16 -1.31 -3.40
N GLU A 164 -16.46 -1.21 -3.09
CA GLU A 164 -17.52 -1.01 -4.08
C GLU A 164 -17.35 0.35 -4.78
N ALA A 165 -17.21 1.43 -4.03
CA ALA A 165 -17.13 2.78 -4.58
C ALA A 165 -15.85 3.04 -5.40
N SER A 166 -14.77 2.27 -5.16
CA SER A 166 -13.50 2.36 -5.92
C SER A 166 -13.37 1.31 -7.03
N GLY A 167 -14.40 0.49 -7.25
CA GLY A 167 -14.39 -0.58 -8.26
C GLY A 167 -13.35 -1.66 -7.98
N LEU A 168 -12.99 -1.88 -6.70
CA LEU A 168 -12.20 -3.02 -6.25
C LEU A 168 -13.09 -4.25 -5.98
N TYR A 169 -14.41 -4.06 -5.94
CA TYR A 169 -15.42 -5.10 -5.84
C TYR A 169 -16.37 -5.07 -7.05
N PRO A 170 -16.79 -6.23 -7.61
CA PRO A 170 -16.37 -7.58 -7.24
C PRO A 170 -14.90 -7.82 -7.59
N ARG A 171 -14.27 -8.75 -6.88
CA ARG A 171 -12.90 -9.18 -7.19
C ARG A 171 -12.87 -9.78 -8.59
N THR A 172 -11.97 -9.30 -9.44
CA THR A 172 -11.71 -9.90 -10.76
C THR A 172 -11.39 -11.38 -10.62
N SER A 173 -12.02 -12.22 -11.42
CA SER A 173 -11.79 -13.66 -11.39
C SER A 173 -10.38 -14.01 -11.88
N LEU A 174 -9.85 -15.15 -11.43
CA LEU A 174 -8.56 -15.65 -11.93
C LEU A 174 -8.61 -15.95 -13.43
N GLU A 175 -9.79 -16.31 -13.96
CA GLU A 175 -10.00 -16.57 -15.38
C GLU A 175 -9.90 -15.30 -16.23
N GLU A 176 -10.37 -14.17 -15.71
CA GLU A 176 -10.25 -12.87 -16.37
C GLU A 176 -8.81 -12.35 -16.35
N LEU A 177 -8.07 -12.58 -15.26
CA LEU A 177 -6.66 -12.17 -15.12
C LEU A 177 -5.70 -12.99 -15.99
N GLY A 178 -6.03 -14.24 -16.32
CA GLY A 178 -5.20 -15.10 -17.18
C GLY A 178 -5.36 -14.85 -18.69
N ARG A 179 -6.23 -13.92 -19.10
CA ARG A 179 -6.51 -13.59 -20.51
C ARG A 179 -5.89 -12.25 -20.96
N GLN A 180 -5.21 -11.53 -20.08
CA GLN A 180 -4.44 -10.32 -20.36
C GLN A 180 -2.94 -10.64 -20.34
#